data_AF-A0A4P5XBC1-F1
#
_entry.id   AF-A0A4P5XBC1-F1
#
_cell.length_a   1.000
_cell.length_b   1.000
_cell.length_c   1.000
_cell.angle_alpha   90.00
_cell.angle_beta   90.00
_cell.angle_gamma   90.00
#
_symmetry.space_group_name_H-M   'P 1'
#
loop_
_entity.id
_entity.type
_entity.pdbx_description
1 polymer ?
#
loop_
_entity_poly.entity_id
_entity_poly.type
_entity_poly.pdbx_seq_one_letter_code
_entity_poly.pdbx_strand_id
1 'polypeptide(L)'
;MTGVEASFIHDAVAVLVSWQLVAPAATLALIGLPALLGRPASERTTTRLVGAGFTTSFLAALATLAVLVGRDFAPEVVHLGTLFEAGHHAATIELVADALSVPYVCFSTGLCALVNAFAGKYLHREPGFTRFFVLLALFGTGMNLMVLAGSIDVLFAGWEFLGISSALLIGFFHERRNAVEAAMRAFTTYRVCDVGLLAAGVVMHQAVGSGDFGLLFTGRWPDATCGVPATTALLLALLLVFAALGKSAQVPFTGWLPRAMEGPTPSSAIFYGALSIHAGAYLLLRCGAVLDAAPGAAWLLVIIGVATALHGAVVGSVQTDLKGMLAYASMTQAGIILAEIGCGLRVVPLVHVVSHAVLRSLQILRSPSAMHDRHELAAALGGPPGPAAWSMLAFLPAALTRRLFRVALDRGLDEPLVMRFVVGPLCRGLTAAAAAERRWVAFLGGAAAGAGRTGDDGGAA
;
A
#
# COMPACT_ATOMS: atom_id res chain seq x y z
N MET A 1 -7.26 -34.07 -20.63
CA MET A 1 -6.97 -32.96 -21.56
C MET A 1 -5.92 -33.41 -22.54
N THR A 2 -6.17 -33.23 -23.83
CA THR A 2 -5.13 -33.39 -24.85
C THR A 2 -4.11 -32.23 -24.74
N GLY A 3 -2.89 -32.41 -25.25
CA GLY A 3 -1.87 -31.34 -25.22
C GLY A 3 -2.32 -30.06 -25.95
N VAL A 4 -3.19 -30.19 -26.96
CA VAL A 4 -3.76 -29.08 -27.73
C VAL A 4 -4.78 -28.28 -26.89
N GLU A 5 -5.64 -28.96 -26.13
CA GLU A 5 -6.57 -28.29 -25.19
C GLU A 5 -5.82 -27.54 -24.09
N ALA A 6 -4.73 -28.11 -23.58
CA ALA A 6 -3.91 -27.45 -22.56
C ALA A 6 -3.26 -26.16 -23.07
N SER A 7 -2.69 -26.19 -24.29
CA SER A 7 -2.11 -25.00 -24.95
C SER A 7 -3.16 -23.92 -25.19
N PHE A 8 -4.33 -24.29 -25.72
CA PHE A 8 -5.39 -23.31 -25.99
C PHE A 8 -5.89 -22.61 -24.71
N ILE A 9 -6.04 -23.36 -23.62
CA ILE A 9 -6.47 -22.78 -22.35
C ILE A 9 -5.38 -21.86 -21.78
N HIS A 10 -4.11 -22.26 -21.87
CA HIS A 10 -3.00 -21.41 -21.45
C HIS A 10 -3.00 -20.07 -22.21
N ASP A 11 -3.12 -20.10 -23.53
CA ASP A 11 -3.18 -18.90 -24.38
C ASP A 11 -4.39 -18.01 -24.01
N ALA A 12 -5.55 -18.63 -23.78
CA ALA A 12 -6.75 -17.91 -23.35
C ALA A 12 -6.56 -17.23 -21.98
N VAL A 13 -5.98 -17.92 -21.00
CA VAL A 13 -5.68 -17.34 -19.69
C VAL A 13 -4.64 -16.23 -19.81
N ALA A 14 -3.60 -16.42 -20.61
CA ALA A 14 -2.57 -15.42 -20.84
C ALA A 14 -3.15 -14.11 -21.40
N VAL A 15 -4.08 -14.20 -22.36
CA VAL A 15 -4.80 -13.06 -22.89
C VAL A 15 -5.65 -12.39 -21.81
N LEU A 16 -6.41 -13.16 -21.02
CA LEU A 16 -7.25 -12.60 -19.96
C LEU A 16 -6.43 -11.89 -18.88
N VAL A 17 -5.34 -12.50 -18.41
CA VAL A 17 -4.42 -11.91 -17.42
C VAL A 17 -3.77 -10.65 -17.95
N SER A 18 -3.35 -10.66 -19.22
CA SER A 18 -2.82 -9.46 -19.86
C SER A 18 -3.85 -8.33 -19.92
N TRP A 19 -5.12 -8.63 -20.23
CA TRP A 19 -6.20 -7.65 -20.24
C TRP A 19 -6.50 -7.07 -18.85
N GLN A 20 -6.32 -7.85 -17.78
CA GLN A 20 -6.47 -7.34 -16.41
C GLN A 20 -5.52 -6.17 -16.14
N LEU A 21 -4.31 -6.19 -16.70
CA LEU A 21 -3.31 -5.11 -16.57
C LEU A 21 -3.47 -4.02 -17.64
N VAL A 22 -3.61 -4.42 -18.91
CA VAL A 22 -3.61 -3.51 -20.07
C VAL A 22 -4.84 -2.62 -20.08
N ALA A 23 -6.02 -3.11 -19.69
CA ALA A 23 -7.24 -2.32 -19.73
C ALA A 23 -7.16 -1.02 -18.90
N PRO A 24 -6.85 -1.05 -17.59
CA PRO A 24 -6.68 0.19 -16.81
C PRO A 24 -5.48 1.02 -17.28
N ALA A 25 -4.38 0.39 -17.70
CA ALA A 25 -3.20 1.10 -18.20
C ALA A 25 -3.48 1.87 -19.51
N ALA A 26 -4.26 1.29 -20.41
CA ALA A 26 -4.71 1.94 -21.63
C ALA A 26 -5.59 3.15 -21.30
N THR A 27 -6.48 3.05 -20.30
CA THR A 27 -7.29 4.21 -19.89
C THR A 27 -6.42 5.34 -19.36
N LEU A 28 -5.37 5.04 -18.57
CA LEU A 28 -4.41 6.04 -18.10
C LEU A 28 -3.80 6.83 -19.26
N ALA A 29 -3.38 6.16 -20.34
CA ALA A 29 -2.87 6.83 -21.55
C ALA A 29 -3.97 7.63 -22.27
N LEU A 30 -5.17 7.06 -22.42
CA LEU A 30 -6.30 7.68 -23.13
C LEU A 30 -6.82 8.96 -22.46
N ILE A 31 -6.77 9.06 -21.14
CA ILE A 31 -7.19 10.28 -20.42
C ILE A 31 -6.01 11.19 -20.04
N GLY A 32 -4.83 10.60 -19.81
CA GLY A 32 -3.62 11.31 -19.39
C GLY A 32 -2.93 12.07 -20.52
N LEU A 33 -2.76 11.45 -21.69
CA LEU A 33 -2.09 12.10 -22.83
C LEU A 33 -2.84 13.35 -23.32
N PRO A 34 -4.17 13.33 -23.51
CA PRO A 34 -4.91 14.55 -23.89
C PRO A 34 -4.80 15.64 -22.82
N ALA A 35 -4.80 15.28 -21.53
CA ALA A 35 -4.64 16.23 -20.43
C ALA A 35 -3.25 16.89 -20.44
N LEU A 36 -2.18 16.13 -20.70
CA LEU A 36 -0.82 16.65 -20.84
C LEU A 36 -0.66 17.59 -22.04
N LEU A 37 -1.41 17.34 -23.12
CA LEU A 37 -1.46 18.19 -24.31
C LEU A 37 -2.37 19.42 -24.16
N GLY A 38 -2.87 19.71 -22.95
CA GLY A 38 -3.76 20.84 -22.67
C GLY A 38 -5.18 20.68 -23.25
N ARG A 39 -5.58 19.45 -23.59
CA ARG A 39 -6.88 19.11 -24.19
C ARG A 39 -7.58 18.01 -23.37
N PRO A 40 -7.92 18.24 -22.09
CA PRO A 40 -8.54 17.23 -21.26
C PRO A 40 -9.90 16.79 -21.85
N ALA A 41 -10.18 15.48 -21.77
CA ALA A 41 -11.46 14.94 -22.16
C ALA A 41 -12.58 15.44 -21.23
N SER A 42 -13.84 15.42 -21.70
CA SER A 42 -14.99 15.77 -20.86
C SER A 42 -15.10 14.86 -19.63
N GLU A 43 -15.71 15.34 -18.54
CA GLU A 43 -15.91 14.54 -17.32
C GLU A 43 -16.65 13.23 -17.60
N ARG A 44 -17.66 13.28 -18.46
CA ARG A 44 -18.45 12.11 -18.89
C ARG A 44 -17.58 11.11 -19.66
N THR A 45 -16.76 11.59 -20.59
CA THR A 45 -15.84 10.74 -21.36
C THR A 45 -14.81 10.10 -20.43
N THR A 46 -14.20 10.89 -19.55
CA THR A 46 -13.20 10.43 -18.57
C THR A 46 -13.76 9.31 -17.68
N THR A 47 -14.93 9.53 -17.07
CA THR A 47 -15.58 8.54 -16.19
C THR A 47 -15.96 7.26 -16.93
N ARG A 48 -16.42 7.38 -18.19
CA ARG A 48 -16.77 6.23 -19.03
C ARG A 48 -15.55 5.42 -19.45
N LEU A 49 -14.47 6.09 -19.86
CA LEU A 49 -13.23 5.42 -20.27
C LEU A 49 -12.61 4.67 -19.09
N VAL A 50 -12.40 5.34 -17.96
CA VAL A 50 -11.83 4.71 -16.75
C VAL A 50 -12.75 3.60 -16.22
N GLY A 51 -14.06 3.84 -16.21
CA GLY A 51 -15.05 2.82 -15.83
C GLY A 51 -15.07 1.61 -16.76
N ALA A 52 -14.90 1.81 -18.07
CA ALA A 52 -14.78 0.72 -19.04
C ALA A 52 -13.49 -0.07 -18.80
N GLY A 53 -12.35 0.60 -18.57
CA GLY A 53 -11.08 -0.08 -18.27
C GLY A 53 -11.16 -0.98 -17.03
N PHE A 54 -11.73 -0.48 -15.93
CA PHE A 54 -11.91 -1.29 -14.72
C PHE A 54 -12.96 -2.40 -14.91
N THR A 55 -14.06 -2.13 -15.60
CA THR A 55 -15.06 -3.17 -15.90
C THR A 55 -14.48 -4.28 -16.77
N THR A 56 -13.71 -3.94 -17.81
CA THR A 56 -13.03 -4.93 -18.66
C THR A 56 -12.04 -5.76 -17.86
N SER A 57 -11.23 -5.12 -17.01
CA SER A 57 -10.29 -5.80 -16.12
C SER A 57 -11.00 -6.74 -15.14
N PHE A 58 -12.12 -6.29 -14.55
CA PHE A 58 -12.95 -7.09 -13.65
C PHE A 58 -13.58 -8.31 -14.35
N LEU A 59 -14.14 -8.13 -15.54
CA LEU A 59 -14.71 -9.23 -16.31
C LEU A 59 -13.63 -10.23 -16.75
N ALA A 60 -12.45 -9.75 -17.13
CA ALA A 60 -11.31 -10.61 -17.44
C ALA A 60 -10.86 -11.41 -16.21
N ALA A 61 -10.82 -10.79 -15.03
CA ALA A 61 -10.51 -11.47 -13.78
C ALA A 61 -11.55 -12.54 -13.40
N LEU A 62 -12.85 -12.24 -13.56
CA LEU A 62 -13.92 -13.23 -13.34
C LEU A 62 -13.83 -14.41 -14.31
N ALA A 63 -13.51 -14.14 -15.58
CA ALA A 63 -13.30 -15.19 -16.58
C ALA A 63 -12.08 -16.06 -16.22
N THR A 64 -10.96 -15.45 -15.83
CA THR A 64 -9.79 -16.20 -15.33
C THR A 64 -10.12 -17.02 -14.10
N LEU A 65 -10.90 -16.47 -13.15
CA LEU A 65 -11.34 -17.20 -11.96
C LEU A 65 -12.19 -18.42 -12.33
N ALA A 66 -13.13 -18.28 -13.26
CA ALA A 66 -13.96 -19.39 -13.72
C ALA A 66 -13.12 -20.51 -14.36
N VAL A 67 -12.12 -20.16 -15.16
CA VAL A 67 -11.17 -21.14 -15.74
C VAL A 67 -10.35 -21.82 -14.65
N LEU A 68 -9.81 -21.08 -13.68
CA LEU A 68 -9.03 -21.63 -12.57
C LEU A 68 -9.84 -22.55 -11.66
N VAL A 69 -11.10 -22.21 -11.35
CA VAL A 69 -12.00 -23.07 -10.58
C VAL A 69 -12.19 -24.43 -11.28
N GLY A 70 -12.36 -24.42 -12.61
CA GLY A 70 -12.45 -25.66 -13.41
C GLY A 70 -11.15 -26.48 -13.45
N ARG A 71 -10.03 -25.92 -12.97
CA ARG A 71 -8.68 -26.51 -13.01
C ARG A 71 -8.05 -26.64 -11.62
N ASP A 72 -8.88 -26.71 -10.57
CA ASP A 72 -8.40 -26.84 -9.18
C ASP A 72 -7.35 -25.76 -8.81
N PHE A 73 -7.55 -24.55 -9.31
CA PHE A 73 -6.66 -23.39 -9.13
C PHE A 73 -5.19 -23.66 -9.50
N ALA A 74 -4.93 -24.51 -10.51
CA ALA A 74 -3.60 -24.68 -11.07
C ALA A 74 -3.04 -23.32 -11.52
N PRO A 75 -1.86 -22.89 -11.03
CA PRO A 75 -1.32 -21.57 -11.35
C PRO A 75 -0.96 -21.48 -12.84
N GLU A 76 -1.23 -20.33 -13.43
CA GLU A 76 -0.86 -20.00 -14.81
C GLU A 76 0.12 -18.83 -14.81
N VAL A 77 1.26 -19.03 -15.47
CA VAL A 77 2.34 -18.04 -15.56
C VAL A 77 2.36 -17.47 -16.98
N VAL A 78 2.32 -16.15 -17.09
CA VAL A 78 2.35 -15.41 -18.35
C VAL A 78 3.67 -14.66 -18.41
N HIS A 79 4.57 -15.14 -19.26
CA HIS A 79 5.85 -14.49 -19.49
C HIS A 79 5.70 -13.37 -20.53
N LEU A 80 5.93 -12.13 -20.11
CA LEU A 80 5.83 -10.96 -20.99
C LEU A 80 7.19 -10.56 -21.61
N GLY A 81 8.29 -11.03 -21.03
CA GLY A 81 9.64 -10.80 -21.52
C GLY A 81 10.66 -10.72 -20.40
N THR A 82 11.93 -10.52 -20.76
CA THR A 82 13.03 -10.34 -19.80
C THR A 82 13.48 -8.88 -19.79
N LEU A 83 13.50 -8.26 -18.59
CA LEU A 83 13.91 -6.88 -18.40
C LEU A 83 15.43 -6.71 -18.57
N PHE A 84 16.21 -7.58 -17.93
CA PHE A 84 17.65 -7.68 -18.14
C PHE A 84 18.18 -9.07 -17.79
N GLU A 85 19.32 -9.42 -18.39
CA GLU A 85 20.11 -10.61 -18.06
C GLU A 85 21.57 -10.20 -17.87
N ALA A 86 22.19 -10.68 -16.79
CA ALA A 86 23.58 -10.40 -16.45
C ALA A 86 24.23 -11.62 -15.78
N GLY A 87 24.98 -12.40 -16.56
CA GLY A 87 25.61 -13.63 -16.09
C GLY A 87 24.54 -14.65 -15.67
N HIS A 88 24.54 -15.04 -14.40
CA HIS A 88 23.55 -15.95 -13.83
C HIS A 88 22.30 -15.25 -13.29
N HIS A 89 22.20 -13.92 -13.41
CA HIS A 89 21.06 -13.15 -12.94
C HIS A 89 20.12 -12.81 -14.08
N ALA A 90 18.82 -13.04 -13.89
CA ALA A 90 17.78 -12.61 -14.82
C ALA A 90 16.63 -11.93 -14.06
N ALA A 91 16.15 -10.81 -14.59
CA ALA A 91 14.92 -10.17 -14.12
C ALA A 91 13.84 -10.33 -15.18
N THR A 92 12.90 -11.25 -14.94
CA THR A 92 11.79 -11.53 -15.86
C THR A 92 10.55 -10.72 -15.49
N ILE A 93 9.79 -10.36 -16.53
CA ILE A 93 8.48 -9.72 -16.40
C ILE A 93 7.44 -10.83 -16.53
N GLU A 94 7.04 -11.37 -15.39
CA GLU A 94 6.08 -12.46 -15.31
C GLU A 94 4.84 -12.03 -14.57
N LEU A 95 3.69 -12.46 -15.10
CA LEU A 95 2.40 -12.37 -14.41
C LEU A 95 1.93 -13.75 -13.99
N VAL A 96 1.43 -13.89 -12.77
CA VAL A 96 0.93 -15.14 -12.21
C VAL A 96 -0.56 -15.03 -11.87
N ALA A 97 -1.35 -15.96 -12.42
CA ALA A 97 -2.75 -16.15 -12.09
C ALA A 97 -2.91 -17.42 -11.26
N ASP A 98 -3.19 -17.26 -9.97
CA ASP A 98 -3.34 -18.36 -9.03
C ASP A 98 -4.45 -18.13 -8.00
N ALA A 99 -4.56 -19.05 -7.04
CA ALA A 99 -5.55 -19.02 -5.97
C ALA A 99 -5.45 -17.77 -5.05
N LEU A 100 -4.33 -17.03 -5.08
CA LEU A 100 -4.16 -15.79 -4.34
C LEU A 100 -4.43 -14.56 -5.21
N SER A 101 -3.77 -14.45 -6.37
CA SER A 101 -3.84 -13.23 -7.20
C SER A 101 -5.21 -13.03 -7.80
N VAL A 102 -5.84 -14.06 -8.34
CA VAL A 102 -7.08 -13.88 -9.13
C VAL A 102 -8.26 -13.44 -8.27
N PRO A 103 -8.55 -14.05 -7.10
CA PRO A 103 -9.55 -13.52 -6.20
C PRO A 103 -9.24 -12.07 -5.79
N TYR A 104 -7.96 -11.73 -5.60
CA TYR A 104 -7.53 -10.40 -5.20
C TYR A 104 -7.73 -9.35 -6.30
N VAL A 105 -7.37 -9.66 -7.56
CA VAL A 105 -7.66 -8.79 -8.71
C VAL A 105 -9.16 -8.63 -8.92
N CYS A 106 -9.94 -9.70 -8.79
CA CYS A 106 -11.40 -9.64 -8.92
C CYS A 106 -12.01 -8.59 -7.98
N PHE A 107 -11.76 -8.67 -6.67
CA PHE A 107 -12.39 -7.70 -5.76
C PHE A 107 -11.80 -6.30 -5.90
N SER A 108 -10.48 -6.18 -6.12
CA SER A 108 -9.81 -4.87 -6.22
C SER A 108 -10.25 -4.09 -7.46
N THR A 109 -10.33 -4.73 -8.63
CA THR A 109 -10.80 -4.09 -9.87
C THR A 109 -12.30 -3.77 -9.82
N GLY A 110 -13.11 -4.66 -9.24
CA GLY A 110 -14.53 -4.39 -8.99
C GLY A 110 -14.73 -3.17 -8.08
N LEU A 111 -13.89 -3.04 -7.05
CA LEU A 111 -13.90 -1.88 -6.16
C LEU A 111 -13.45 -0.60 -6.86
N CYS A 112 -12.41 -0.67 -7.72
CA CYS A 112 -12.00 0.45 -8.59
C CYS A 112 -13.15 0.92 -9.49
N ALA A 113 -13.91 -0.01 -10.09
CA ALA A 113 -15.06 0.33 -10.93
C ALA A 113 -16.17 1.03 -10.13
N LEU A 114 -16.48 0.54 -8.92
CA LEU A 114 -17.46 1.15 -8.01
C LEU A 114 -17.04 2.58 -7.62
N VAL A 115 -15.78 2.75 -7.22
CA VAL A 115 -15.24 4.04 -6.79
C VAL A 115 -15.17 5.02 -7.96
N ASN A 116 -14.85 4.57 -9.17
CA ASN A 116 -14.95 5.38 -10.39
C ASN A 116 -16.37 5.92 -10.59
N ALA A 117 -17.38 5.06 -10.48
CA ALA A 117 -18.79 5.46 -10.64
C ALA A 117 -19.23 6.48 -9.58
N PHE A 118 -18.80 6.29 -8.33
CA PHE A 118 -19.07 7.24 -7.25
C PHE A 118 -18.33 8.57 -7.46
N ALA A 119 -17.03 8.52 -7.77
CA ALA A 119 -16.18 9.69 -7.95
C ALA A 119 -16.67 10.61 -9.07
N GLY A 120 -17.21 10.03 -10.16
CA GLY A 120 -17.73 10.82 -11.28
C GLY A 120 -18.90 11.74 -10.90
N LYS A 121 -19.68 11.35 -9.87
CA LYS A 121 -20.73 12.20 -9.30
C LYS A 121 -20.19 13.10 -8.20
N TYR A 122 -19.34 12.55 -7.33
CA TYR A 122 -18.83 13.25 -6.14
C TYR A 122 -17.93 14.44 -6.48
N LEU A 123 -17.09 14.31 -7.52
CA LEU A 123 -16.14 15.34 -7.94
C LEU A 123 -16.66 16.19 -9.10
N HIS A 124 -17.96 16.14 -9.43
CA HIS A 124 -18.51 16.91 -10.55
C HIS A 124 -18.18 18.40 -10.39
N ARG A 125 -17.60 19.03 -11.43
CA ARG A 125 -17.12 20.42 -11.45
C ARG A 125 -15.92 20.73 -10.54
N GLU A 126 -15.25 19.72 -10.01
CA GLU A 126 -13.97 19.93 -9.33
C GLU A 126 -12.87 20.26 -10.36
N PRO A 127 -12.07 21.33 -10.18
CA PRO A 127 -10.99 21.68 -11.09
C PRO A 127 -9.98 20.54 -11.31
N GLY A 128 -9.78 19.70 -10.28
CA GLY A 128 -8.92 18.53 -10.31
C GLY A 128 -9.55 17.25 -10.88
N PHE A 129 -10.72 17.31 -11.55
CA PHE A 129 -11.46 16.13 -12.00
C PHE A 129 -10.57 15.15 -12.79
N THR A 130 -9.99 15.58 -13.91
CA THR A 130 -9.16 14.71 -14.75
C THR A 130 -7.94 14.18 -13.99
N ARG A 131 -7.32 15.01 -13.13
CA ARG A 131 -6.20 14.59 -12.27
C ARG A 131 -6.59 13.42 -11.37
N PHE A 132 -7.77 13.48 -10.75
CA PHE A 132 -8.24 12.38 -9.90
C PHE A 132 -8.34 11.06 -10.69
N PHE A 133 -8.94 11.09 -11.88
CA PHE A 133 -9.13 9.87 -12.69
C PHE A 133 -7.84 9.32 -13.28
N VAL A 134 -6.88 10.19 -13.64
CA VAL A 134 -5.52 9.77 -14.02
C VAL A 134 -4.85 9.03 -12.87
N LEU A 135 -4.91 9.57 -11.65
CA LEU A 135 -4.33 8.95 -10.46
C LEU A 135 -5.06 7.65 -10.06
N LEU A 136 -6.38 7.59 -10.24
CA LEU A 136 -7.17 6.38 -10.01
C LEU A 136 -6.79 5.28 -11.01
N ALA A 137 -6.64 5.61 -12.30
CA ALA A 137 -6.19 4.66 -13.32
C ALA A 137 -4.78 4.15 -13.03
N LEU A 138 -3.84 5.06 -12.72
CA LEU A 138 -2.46 4.69 -12.32
C LEU A 138 -2.45 3.76 -11.11
N PHE A 139 -3.26 4.06 -10.10
CA PHE A 139 -3.40 3.21 -8.92
C PHE A 139 -3.93 1.83 -9.25
N GLY A 140 -5.01 1.73 -10.02
CA GLY A 140 -5.59 0.44 -10.37
C GLY A 140 -4.66 -0.40 -11.24
N THR A 141 -3.92 0.23 -12.16
CA THR A 141 -2.83 -0.43 -12.90
C THR A 141 -1.74 -0.92 -11.97
N GLY A 142 -1.26 -0.08 -11.04
CA GLY A 142 -0.23 -0.46 -10.07
C GLY A 142 -0.67 -1.59 -9.14
N MET A 143 -1.92 -1.56 -8.67
CA MET A 143 -2.52 -2.63 -7.86
C MET A 143 -2.57 -3.94 -8.64
N ASN A 144 -3.06 -3.93 -9.87
CA ASN A 144 -3.10 -5.15 -10.70
C ASN A 144 -1.70 -5.67 -11.03
N LEU A 145 -0.74 -4.78 -11.32
CA LEU A 145 0.65 -5.16 -11.57
C LEU A 145 1.28 -5.83 -10.35
N MET A 146 1.09 -5.25 -9.16
CA MET A 146 1.59 -5.80 -7.89
C MET A 146 0.95 -7.15 -7.57
N VAL A 147 -0.37 -7.28 -7.77
CA VAL A 147 -1.12 -8.49 -7.45
C VAL A 147 -0.82 -9.61 -8.46
N LEU A 148 -0.67 -9.29 -9.74
CA LEU A 148 -0.34 -10.29 -10.74
C LEU A 148 1.15 -10.58 -10.80
N ALA A 149 2.01 -9.93 -10.02
CA ALA A 149 3.47 -10.10 -10.13
C ALA A 149 3.93 -11.55 -9.88
N GLY A 150 4.56 -12.16 -10.89
CA GLY A 150 5.29 -13.43 -10.80
C GLY A 150 6.72 -13.28 -10.27
N SER A 151 7.27 -12.07 -10.28
CA SER A 151 8.58 -11.75 -9.72
C SER A 151 8.52 -10.59 -8.73
N ILE A 152 9.46 -10.55 -7.78
CA ILE A 152 9.58 -9.46 -6.80
C ILE A 152 9.88 -8.12 -7.46
N ASP A 153 10.54 -8.13 -8.63
CA ASP A 153 10.86 -6.93 -9.42
C ASP A 153 9.58 -6.27 -9.98
N VAL A 154 8.69 -7.09 -10.56
CA VAL A 154 7.38 -6.63 -11.04
C VAL A 154 6.49 -6.21 -9.87
N LEU A 155 6.55 -6.94 -8.75
CA LEU A 155 5.83 -6.59 -7.53
C LEU A 155 6.25 -5.20 -7.04
N PHE A 156 7.56 -4.94 -6.98
CA PHE A 156 8.11 -3.64 -6.59
C PHE A 156 7.66 -2.52 -7.54
N ALA A 157 7.65 -2.75 -8.86
CA ALA A 157 7.13 -1.76 -9.81
C ALA A 157 5.66 -1.39 -9.53
N GLY A 158 4.80 -2.39 -9.29
CA GLY A 158 3.40 -2.16 -8.92
C GLY A 158 3.25 -1.46 -7.56
N TRP A 159 4.09 -1.83 -6.59
CA TRP A 159 4.15 -1.25 -5.24
C TRP A 159 4.52 0.24 -5.26
N GLU A 160 5.40 0.63 -6.18
CA GLU A 160 5.80 2.02 -6.44
C GLU A 160 4.68 2.84 -7.09
N PHE A 161 4.03 2.32 -8.14
CA PHE A 161 2.87 2.97 -8.75
C PHE A 161 1.75 3.18 -7.74
N LEU A 162 1.49 2.16 -6.91
CA LEU A 162 0.57 2.24 -5.79
C LEU A 162 0.98 3.36 -4.80
N GLY A 163 2.25 3.44 -4.43
CA GLY A 163 2.75 4.45 -3.48
C GLY A 163 2.63 5.88 -3.98
N ILE A 164 3.06 6.12 -5.22
CA ILE A 164 3.05 7.45 -5.84
C ILE A 164 1.61 7.94 -6.02
N SER A 165 0.74 7.11 -6.60
CA SER A 165 -0.67 7.47 -6.80
C SER A 165 -1.39 7.74 -5.47
N SER A 166 -1.12 6.94 -4.43
CA SER A 166 -1.64 7.15 -3.07
C SER A 166 -1.24 8.52 -2.53
N ALA A 167 0.07 8.82 -2.51
CA ALA A 167 0.59 10.07 -1.98
C ALA A 167 0.01 11.30 -2.70
N LEU A 168 -0.05 11.25 -4.03
CA LEU A 168 -0.62 12.34 -4.84
C LEU A 168 -2.12 12.53 -4.60
N LEU A 169 -2.86 11.47 -4.25
CA LEU A 169 -4.28 11.56 -3.91
C LEU A 169 -4.54 12.04 -2.48
N ILE A 170 -3.64 11.79 -1.53
CA ILE A 170 -3.70 12.47 -0.21
C ILE A 170 -3.54 13.97 -0.43
N GLY A 171 -2.55 14.34 -1.24
CA GLY A 171 -2.26 15.72 -1.61
C GLY A 171 -3.19 16.28 -2.69
N PHE A 172 -4.36 15.67 -2.94
CA PHE A 172 -5.24 16.09 -4.04
C PHE A 172 -5.67 17.55 -3.91
N PHE A 173 -5.98 18.01 -2.69
CA PHE A 173 -6.25 19.41 -2.37
C PHE A 173 -4.94 20.14 -2.00
N HIS A 174 -3.98 20.11 -2.92
CA HIS A 174 -2.61 20.64 -2.76
C HIS A 174 -2.51 22.11 -2.34
N GLU A 175 -3.56 22.90 -2.53
CA GLU A 175 -3.67 24.28 -2.07
C GLU A 175 -3.74 24.36 -0.53
N ARG A 176 -4.15 23.27 0.14
CA ARG A 176 -4.20 23.16 1.59
C ARG A 176 -2.88 22.61 2.12
N ARG A 177 -2.20 23.40 2.93
CA ARG A 177 -0.93 23.00 3.58
C ARG A 177 -1.03 21.65 4.30
N ASN A 178 -2.12 21.41 5.04
CA ASN A 178 -2.31 20.14 5.77
C ASN A 178 -2.35 18.91 4.84
N ALA A 179 -2.97 19.03 3.66
CA ALA A 179 -3.05 17.93 2.69
C ALA A 179 -1.65 17.61 2.12
N VAL A 180 -0.85 18.64 1.84
CA VAL A 180 0.53 18.46 1.37
C VAL A 180 1.41 17.84 2.46
N GLU A 181 1.33 18.32 3.70
CA GLU A 181 2.08 17.74 4.82
C GLU A 181 1.69 16.27 5.08
N ALA A 182 0.40 15.95 5.01
CA ALA A 182 -0.08 14.57 5.12
C ALA A 182 0.44 13.67 3.99
N ALA A 183 0.41 14.16 2.75
CA ALA A 183 0.91 13.46 1.58
C ALA A 183 2.42 13.18 1.69
N MET A 184 3.20 14.18 2.06
CA MET A 184 4.65 14.04 2.24
C MET A 184 5.00 13.07 3.35
N ARG A 185 4.25 13.06 4.45
CA ARG A 185 4.45 12.11 5.54
C ARG A 185 4.18 10.67 5.10
N ALA A 186 3.08 10.43 4.42
CA ALA A 186 2.75 9.11 3.89
C ALA A 186 3.82 8.66 2.88
N PHE A 187 4.18 9.53 1.93
CA PHE A 187 5.21 9.23 0.94
C PHE A 187 6.55 8.89 1.58
N THR A 188 7.03 9.71 2.52
CA THR A 188 8.29 9.47 3.23
C THR A 188 8.25 8.15 4.00
N THR A 189 7.14 7.86 4.68
CA THR A 189 6.97 6.59 5.41
C THR A 189 7.03 5.39 4.46
N TYR A 190 6.38 5.48 3.29
CA TYR A 190 6.48 4.46 2.26
C TYR A 190 7.93 4.28 1.83
N ARG A 191 8.59 5.34 1.36
CA ARG A 191 9.98 5.27 0.86
C ARG A 191 10.95 4.64 1.86
N VAL A 192 10.84 4.97 3.15
CA VAL A 192 11.67 4.37 4.19
C VAL A 192 11.44 2.86 4.29
N CYS A 193 10.20 2.41 4.25
CA CYS A 193 9.87 0.98 4.37
C CYS A 193 10.09 0.22 3.06
N ASP A 194 9.94 0.88 1.91
CA ASP A 194 10.14 0.32 0.57
C ASP A 194 11.59 -0.15 0.36
N VAL A 195 12.56 0.40 1.12
CA VAL A 195 13.94 -0.12 1.20
C VAL A 195 13.96 -1.59 1.61
N GLY A 196 13.04 -2.04 2.48
CA GLY A 196 12.91 -3.44 2.86
C GLY A 196 12.56 -4.33 1.66
N LEU A 197 11.60 -3.91 0.84
CA LEU A 197 11.18 -4.68 -0.35
C LEU A 197 12.29 -4.70 -1.40
N LEU A 198 12.97 -3.56 -1.62
CA LEU A 198 14.11 -3.49 -2.53
C LEU A 198 15.27 -4.38 -2.08
N ALA A 199 15.62 -4.33 -0.79
CA ALA A 199 16.66 -5.17 -0.21
C ALA A 199 16.27 -6.66 -0.25
N ALA A 200 14.99 -7.01 -0.04
CA ALA A 200 14.50 -8.37 -0.21
C ALA A 200 14.69 -8.85 -1.66
N GLY A 201 14.43 -7.98 -2.65
CA GLY A 201 14.73 -8.24 -4.06
C GLY A 201 16.20 -8.57 -4.29
N VAL A 202 17.12 -7.77 -3.76
CA VAL A 202 18.57 -8.03 -3.85
C VAL A 202 18.94 -9.37 -3.22
N VAL A 203 18.43 -9.66 -2.01
CA VAL A 203 18.70 -10.94 -1.32
C VAL A 203 18.14 -12.13 -2.09
N MET A 204 16.95 -12.00 -2.69
CA MET A 204 16.33 -13.03 -3.51
C MET A 204 17.16 -13.32 -4.77
N HIS A 205 17.56 -12.27 -5.50
CA HIS A 205 18.46 -12.39 -6.65
C HIS A 205 19.78 -13.06 -6.29
N GLN A 206 20.38 -12.73 -5.15
CA GLN A 206 21.60 -13.39 -4.65
C GLN A 206 21.38 -14.86 -4.29
N ALA A 207 20.20 -15.22 -3.79
CA ALA A 207 19.91 -16.56 -3.31
C ALA A 207 19.56 -17.56 -4.42
N VAL A 208 18.81 -17.12 -5.45
CA VAL A 208 18.31 -18.00 -6.51
C VAL A 208 18.67 -17.55 -7.93
N GLY A 209 19.42 -16.46 -8.10
CA GLY A 209 19.81 -15.91 -9.41
C GLY A 209 18.67 -15.20 -10.15
N SER A 210 17.54 -14.94 -9.51
CA SER A 210 16.38 -14.31 -10.12
C SER A 210 15.45 -13.70 -9.09
N GLY A 211 14.59 -12.78 -9.53
CA GLY A 211 13.47 -12.25 -8.76
C GLY A 211 12.19 -13.09 -8.89
N ASP A 212 12.20 -14.20 -9.64
CA ASP A 212 11.06 -15.07 -9.88
C ASP A 212 10.65 -15.89 -8.64
N PHE A 213 9.38 -15.76 -8.24
CA PHE A 213 8.83 -16.52 -7.12
C PHE A 213 8.76 -18.04 -7.38
N GLY A 214 8.65 -18.47 -8.64
CA GLY A 214 8.69 -19.86 -9.07
C GLY A 214 10.04 -20.55 -8.83
N LEU A 215 11.13 -19.79 -8.75
CA LEU A 215 12.45 -20.30 -8.36
C LEU A 215 12.66 -20.29 -6.85
N LEU A 216 11.99 -19.39 -6.12
CA LEU A 216 12.07 -19.30 -4.67
C LEU A 216 11.19 -20.32 -3.95
N PHE A 217 10.07 -20.72 -4.55
CA PHE A 217 9.07 -21.58 -3.94
C PHE A 217 8.91 -22.91 -4.66
N THR A 218 8.66 -23.97 -3.89
CA THR A 218 8.26 -25.29 -4.41
C THR A 218 6.82 -25.59 -4.01
N GLY A 219 5.98 -25.95 -4.98
CA GLY A 219 4.55 -26.20 -4.79
C GLY A 219 3.68 -25.02 -5.23
N ARG A 220 2.40 -25.04 -4.84
CA ARG A 220 1.40 -24.00 -5.16
C ARG A 220 0.90 -23.33 -3.90
N TRP A 221 0.52 -22.06 -3.98
CA TRP A 221 -0.18 -21.39 -2.88
C TRP A 221 -1.48 -22.15 -2.55
N PRO A 222 -1.86 -22.32 -1.27
CA PRO A 222 -1.23 -21.77 -0.05
C PRO A 222 -0.10 -22.62 0.55
N ASP A 223 0.10 -23.85 0.07
CA ASP A 223 0.94 -24.88 0.69
C ASP A 223 2.38 -24.93 0.16
N ALA A 224 2.83 -23.86 -0.51
CA ALA A 224 4.17 -23.78 -1.07
C ALA A 224 5.24 -23.76 0.05
N THR A 225 6.43 -24.29 -0.26
CA THR A 225 7.58 -24.33 0.65
C THR A 225 8.71 -23.46 0.13
N CYS A 226 9.52 -22.91 1.03
CA CYS A 226 10.63 -22.03 0.69
C CYS A 226 11.89 -22.85 0.33
N GLY A 227 12.46 -22.62 -0.86
CA GLY A 227 13.61 -23.36 -1.37
C GLY A 227 14.97 -22.89 -0.87
N VAL A 228 15.03 -21.84 -0.04
CA VAL A 228 16.29 -21.27 0.47
C VAL A 228 16.55 -21.66 1.93
N PRO A 229 17.82 -21.60 2.39
CA PRO A 229 18.15 -21.89 3.79
C PRO A 229 17.41 -21.00 4.79
N ALA A 230 17.13 -21.52 5.98
CA ALA A 230 16.37 -20.82 7.03
C ALA A 230 16.96 -19.45 7.41
N THR A 231 18.28 -19.27 7.35
CA THR A 231 18.94 -17.98 7.60
C THR A 231 18.58 -16.93 6.54
N THR A 232 18.57 -17.34 5.27
CA THR A 232 18.17 -16.49 4.15
C THR A 232 16.68 -16.20 4.20
N ALA A 233 15.86 -17.22 4.49
CA ALA A 233 14.42 -17.04 4.70
C ALA A 233 14.11 -16.06 5.83
N LEU A 234 14.84 -16.13 6.96
CA LEU A 234 14.68 -15.18 8.06
C LEU A 234 15.01 -13.75 7.65
N LEU A 235 16.11 -13.54 6.93
CA LEU A 235 16.48 -12.21 6.43
C LEU A 235 15.40 -11.67 5.47
N LEU A 236 14.97 -12.48 4.49
CA LEU A 236 13.90 -12.13 3.57
C LEU A 236 12.61 -11.78 4.32
N ALA A 237 12.18 -12.62 5.27
CA ALA A 237 10.98 -12.39 6.07
C ALA A 237 11.04 -11.06 6.82
N LEU A 238 12.17 -10.74 7.48
CA LEU A 238 12.32 -9.48 8.22
C LEU A 238 12.25 -8.25 7.29
N LEU A 239 12.87 -8.33 6.11
CA LEU A 239 12.86 -7.26 5.11
C LEU A 239 11.45 -7.04 4.52
N LEU A 240 10.74 -8.13 4.21
CA LEU A 240 9.38 -8.10 3.70
C LEU A 240 8.38 -7.61 4.76
N VAL A 241 8.53 -8.05 6.01
CA VAL A 241 7.75 -7.54 7.15
C VAL A 241 7.97 -6.05 7.28
N PHE A 242 9.22 -5.58 7.28
CA PHE A 242 9.54 -4.15 7.36
C PHE A 242 8.86 -3.31 6.27
N ALA A 243 8.86 -3.79 5.02
CA ALA A 243 8.13 -3.14 3.93
C ALA A 243 6.62 -3.10 4.17
N ALA A 244 6.04 -4.21 4.62
CA ALA A 244 4.61 -4.31 4.92
C ALA A 244 4.19 -3.36 6.06
N LEU A 245 5.04 -3.13 7.08
CA LEU A 245 4.71 -2.24 8.19
C LEU A 245 4.37 -0.82 7.72
N GLY A 246 5.13 -0.29 6.77
CA GLY A 246 4.95 1.05 6.23
C GLY A 246 3.64 1.21 5.47
N LYS A 247 3.38 0.35 4.47
CA LYS A 247 2.16 0.41 3.65
C LYS A 247 0.89 0.09 4.42
N SER A 248 0.97 -0.79 5.42
CA SER A 248 -0.18 -1.23 6.21
C SER A 248 -0.38 -0.43 7.51
N ALA A 249 0.34 0.68 7.69
CA ALA A 249 0.23 1.57 8.85
C ALA A 249 0.35 0.85 10.20
N GLN A 250 1.33 -0.05 10.30
CA GLN A 250 1.58 -0.84 11.51
C GLN A 250 2.52 -0.10 12.45
N VAL A 251 2.46 -0.40 13.76
CA VAL A 251 3.41 0.16 14.74
C VAL A 251 4.85 -0.17 14.30
N PRO A 252 5.77 0.83 14.25
CA PRO A 252 5.63 2.22 14.71
C PRO A 252 5.20 3.24 13.62
N PHE A 253 4.91 2.79 12.40
CA PHE A 253 4.54 3.60 11.23
C PHE A 253 3.03 3.89 11.10
N THR A 254 2.31 4.02 12.22
CA THR A 254 0.83 4.22 12.22
C THR A 254 0.41 5.62 11.81
N GLY A 255 1.22 6.63 12.11
CA GLY A 255 0.79 8.04 12.12
C GLY A 255 0.45 8.67 10.77
N TRP A 256 0.74 8.02 9.63
CA TRP A 256 0.38 8.58 8.32
C TRP A 256 -1.09 8.33 7.95
N LEU A 257 -1.68 7.21 8.38
CA LEU A 257 -3.00 6.75 7.91
C LEU A 257 -4.16 7.66 8.33
N PRO A 258 -4.28 8.08 9.61
CA PRO A 258 -5.34 9.02 9.99
C PRO A 258 -5.24 10.36 9.26
N ARG A 259 -4.02 10.81 8.95
CA ARG A 259 -3.76 12.06 8.21
C ARG A 259 -4.06 11.93 6.72
N ALA A 260 -3.97 10.74 6.16
CA ALA A 260 -4.34 10.47 4.77
C ALA A 260 -5.83 10.73 4.48
N MET A 261 -6.65 10.93 5.52
CA MET A 261 -8.08 11.27 5.41
C MET A 261 -8.36 12.69 4.87
N GLU A 262 -7.32 13.51 4.67
CA GLU A 262 -7.39 14.80 3.96
C GLU A 262 -7.78 14.65 2.48
N GLY A 263 -7.53 13.49 1.88
CA GLY A 263 -7.90 13.19 0.50
C GLY A 263 -9.41 13.21 0.25
N PRO A 264 -9.85 13.33 -1.01
CA PRO A 264 -11.26 13.26 -1.36
C PRO A 264 -11.83 11.89 -0.95
N THR A 265 -13.08 11.87 -0.50
CA THR A 265 -13.75 10.66 0.03
C THR A 265 -13.62 9.41 -0.85
N PRO A 266 -13.74 9.49 -2.20
CA PRO A 266 -13.51 8.33 -3.07
C PRO A 266 -12.08 7.76 -2.95
N SER A 267 -11.05 8.61 -2.76
CA SER A 267 -9.68 8.14 -2.52
C SER A 267 -9.56 7.49 -1.13
N SER A 268 -10.11 8.11 -0.09
CA SER A 268 -10.09 7.50 1.25
C SER A 268 -10.71 6.10 1.25
N ALA A 269 -11.79 5.91 0.48
CA ALA A 269 -12.49 4.64 0.39
C ALA A 269 -11.69 3.51 -0.25
N ILE A 270 -10.88 3.81 -1.28
CA ILE A 270 -10.19 2.78 -2.07
C ILE A 270 -8.75 2.55 -1.64
N PHE A 271 -8.02 3.60 -1.25
CA PHE A 271 -6.61 3.48 -0.88
C PHE A 271 -6.48 3.03 0.58
N TYR A 272 -6.96 3.86 1.48
CA TYR A 272 -6.70 3.73 2.92
C TYR A 272 -7.78 2.94 3.66
N GLY A 273 -8.99 2.89 3.10
CA GLY A 273 -10.07 2.03 3.58
C GLY A 273 -9.96 0.60 3.08
N ALA A 274 -9.32 0.36 1.94
CA ALA A 274 -9.39 -0.92 1.25
C ALA A 274 -8.05 -1.43 0.72
N LEU A 275 -7.55 -0.97 -0.43
CA LEU A 275 -6.54 -1.74 -1.17
C LEU A 275 -5.10 -1.39 -0.80
N SER A 276 -4.75 -0.11 -0.64
CA SER A 276 -3.36 0.32 -0.35
C SER A 276 -2.92 -0.14 1.03
N ILE A 277 -3.79 -0.03 2.04
CA ILE A 277 -3.53 -0.53 3.40
C ILE A 277 -3.32 -2.06 3.43
N HIS A 278 -3.92 -2.80 2.50
CA HIS A 278 -3.81 -4.26 2.40
C HIS A 278 -2.67 -4.75 1.50
N ALA A 279 -1.92 -3.84 0.86
CA ALA A 279 -0.79 -4.23 0.00
C ALA A 279 0.30 -4.99 0.77
N GLY A 280 0.59 -4.59 2.01
CA GLY A 280 1.50 -5.34 2.89
C GLY A 280 0.98 -6.74 3.23
N ALA A 281 -0.32 -6.89 3.49
CA ALA A 281 -0.95 -8.19 3.71
C ALA A 281 -0.83 -9.08 2.46
N TYR A 282 -1.07 -8.52 1.27
CA TYR A 282 -0.89 -9.23 0.01
C TYR A 282 0.55 -9.73 -0.18
N LEU A 283 1.55 -8.86 0.01
CA LEU A 283 2.97 -9.21 -0.08
C LEU A 283 3.33 -10.38 0.85
N LEU A 284 2.87 -10.33 2.10
CA LEU A 284 3.15 -11.35 3.10
C LEU A 284 2.39 -12.66 2.82
N LEU A 285 1.19 -12.60 2.24
CA LEU A 285 0.47 -13.80 1.78
C LEU A 285 1.15 -14.46 0.58
N ARG A 286 1.64 -13.65 -0.38
CA ARG A 286 2.39 -14.10 -1.55
C ARG A 286 3.70 -14.76 -1.13
N CYS A 287 4.38 -14.19 -0.14
CA CYS A 287 5.64 -14.69 0.41
C CYS A 287 5.45 -15.56 1.66
N GLY A 288 4.27 -16.13 1.89
CA GLY A 288 3.99 -16.81 3.16
C GLY A 288 4.91 -18.00 3.42
N ALA A 289 5.33 -18.72 2.38
CA ALA A 289 6.33 -19.80 2.51
C ALA A 289 7.66 -19.32 3.15
N VAL A 290 8.05 -18.07 2.91
CA VAL A 290 9.23 -17.46 3.56
C VAL A 290 8.98 -17.26 5.06
N LEU A 291 7.76 -16.87 5.45
CA LEU A 291 7.37 -16.72 6.86
C LEU A 291 7.33 -18.06 7.59
N ASP A 292 6.84 -19.13 6.95
CA ASP A 292 6.83 -20.47 7.55
C ASP A 292 8.25 -20.98 7.83
N ALA A 293 9.19 -20.68 6.93
CA ALA A 293 10.61 -20.99 7.09
C ALA A 293 11.32 -20.07 8.10
N ALA A 294 10.66 -19.01 8.59
CA ALA A 294 11.20 -18.03 9.51
C ALA A 294 10.27 -17.74 10.72
N PRO A 295 10.08 -18.71 11.64
CA PRO A 295 9.13 -18.56 12.76
C PRO A 295 9.36 -17.32 13.63
N GLY A 296 10.62 -16.89 13.79
CA GLY A 296 10.95 -15.67 14.55
C GLY A 296 10.36 -14.40 13.93
N ALA A 297 10.40 -14.27 12.60
CA ALA A 297 9.80 -13.15 11.90
C ALA A 297 8.26 -13.23 11.91
N ALA A 298 7.71 -14.45 11.81
CA ALA A 298 6.26 -14.67 11.90
C ALA A 298 5.71 -14.25 13.28
N TRP A 299 6.36 -14.65 14.38
CA TRP A 299 5.95 -14.22 15.72
C TRP A 299 6.11 -12.71 15.95
N LEU A 300 7.17 -12.11 15.41
CA LEU A 300 7.33 -10.66 15.43
C LEU A 300 6.15 -9.95 14.72
N LEU A 301 5.73 -10.47 13.57
CA LEU A 301 4.57 -9.97 12.83
C LEU A 301 3.27 -10.09 13.67
N VAL A 302 3.05 -11.20 14.38
CA VAL A 302 1.91 -11.36 15.30
C VAL A 302 1.93 -10.27 16.38
N ILE A 303 3.07 -10.07 17.04
CA ILE A 303 3.22 -9.07 18.11
C ILE A 303 2.90 -7.66 17.58
N ILE A 304 3.46 -7.31 16.42
CA ILE A 304 3.23 -6.00 15.80
C ILE A 304 1.76 -5.83 15.38
N GLY A 305 1.15 -6.85 14.78
CA GLY A 305 -0.24 -6.83 14.35
C GLY A 305 -1.20 -6.64 15.52
N VAL A 306 -1.01 -7.42 16.61
CA VAL A 306 -1.82 -7.29 17.83
C VAL A 306 -1.62 -5.92 18.49
N ALA A 307 -0.38 -5.44 18.61
CA ALA A 307 -0.09 -4.12 19.17
C ALA A 307 -0.76 -3.01 18.35
N THR A 308 -0.72 -3.10 17.02
CA THR A 308 -1.38 -2.17 16.10
C THR A 308 -2.89 -2.23 16.25
N ALA A 309 -3.47 -3.42 16.36
CA ALA A 309 -4.90 -3.61 16.56
C ALA A 309 -5.40 -2.95 17.86
N LEU A 310 -4.68 -3.17 18.96
CA LEU A 310 -5.00 -2.55 20.25
C LEU A 310 -4.84 -1.02 20.21
N HIS A 311 -3.76 -0.54 19.59
CA HIS A 311 -3.54 0.89 19.40
C HIS A 311 -4.69 1.54 18.60
N GLY A 312 -5.04 0.96 17.45
CA GLY A 312 -6.13 1.45 16.60
C GLY A 312 -7.48 1.46 17.33
N ALA A 313 -7.81 0.39 18.06
CA ALA A 313 -9.07 0.30 18.80
C ALA A 313 -9.18 1.36 19.90
N VAL A 314 -8.09 1.60 20.65
CA VAL A 314 -8.07 2.58 21.74
C VAL A 314 -8.14 4.00 21.20
N VAL A 315 -7.28 4.36 20.22
CA VAL A 315 -7.23 5.73 19.68
C VAL A 315 -8.47 6.05 18.83
N GLY A 316 -8.99 5.06 18.09
CA GLY A 316 -10.22 5.19 17.30
C GLY A 316 -11.45 5.55 18.14
N SER A 317 -11.53 5.05 19.37
CA SER A 317 -12.68 5.27 20.27
C SER A 317 -12.86 6.72 20.74
N VAL A 318 -11.82 7.55 20.61
CA VAL A 318 -11.82 8.95 21.04
C VAL A 318 -11.81 9.94 19.87
N GLN A 319 -11.85 9.46 18.62
CA GLN A 319 -11.88 10.35 17.46
C GLN A 319 -13.23 11.07 17.37
N THR A 320 -13.17 12.38 17.11
CA THR A 320 -14.35 13.24 17.00
C THR A 320 -14.88 13.38 15.58
N ASP A 321 -14.13 12.89 14.58
CA ASP A 321 -14.52 12.92 13.18
C ASP A 321 -14.67 11.51 12.60
N LEU A 322 -15.63 11.33 11.69
CA LEU A 322 -15.99 10.02 11.16
C LEU A 322 -14.86 9.40 10.32
N LYS A 323 -14.15 10.19 9.50
CA LYS A 323 -13.07 9.66 8.66
C LYS A 323 -11.89 9.19 9.52
N GLY A 324 -11.51 9.96 10.52
CA GLY A 324 -10.47 9.62 11.50
C GLY A 324 -10.81 8.35 12.26
N MET A 325 -12.05 8.24 12.76
CA MET A 325 -12.53 7.01 13.40
C MET A 325 -12.44 5.79 12.47
N LEU A 326 -12.89 5.93 11.22
CA LEU A 326 -12.80 4.88 10.22
C LEU A 326 -11.35 4.52 9.84
N ALA A 327 -10.44 5.49 9.83
CA ALA A 327 -9.01 5.24 9.58
C ALA A 327 -8.38 4.35 10.66
N TYR A 328 -8.66 4.62 11.94
CA TYR A 328 -8.20 3.75 13.04
C TYR A 328 -8.92 2.40 13.07
N ALA A 329 -10.18 2.33 12.63
CA ALA A 329 -10.87 1.06 12.43
C ALA A 329 -10.18 0.22 11.34
N SER A 330 -9.80 0.83 10.21
CA SER A 330 -9.01 0.17 9.16
C SER A 330 -7.65 -0.29 9.68
N MET A 331 -6.95 0.55 10.45
CA MET A 331 -5.68 0.19 11.10
C MET A 331 -5.84 -1.02 12.02
N THR A 332 -6.94 -1.06 12.77
CA THR A 332 -7.23 -2.16 13.70
C THR A 332 -7.34 -3.49 12.95
N GLN A 333 -8.13 -3.49 11.88
CA GLN A 333 -8.38 -4.70 11.08
C GLN A 333 -7.13 -5.11 10.28
N ALA A 334 -6.37 -4.15 9.75
CA ALA A 334 -5.08 -4.44 9.12
C ALA A 334 -4.10 -5.10 10.11
N GLY A 335 -4.05 -4.65 11.37
CA GLY A 335 -3.25 -5.29 12.42
C GLY A 335 -3.69 -6.73 12.71
N ILE A 336 -5.00 -6.99 12.76
CA ILE A 336 -5.55 -8.35 12.93
C ILE A 336 -5.18 -9.25 11.75
N ILE A 337 -5.35 -8.77 10.52
CA ILE A 337 -5.00 -9.50 9.29
C ILE A 337 -3.51 -9.88 9.29
N LEU A 338 -2.62 -8.96 9.66
CA LEU A 338 -1.19 -9.25 9.74
C LEU A 338 -0.87 -10.27 10.84
N ALA A 339 -1.58 -10.21 11.98
CA ALA A 339 -1.44 -11.23 13.02
C ALA A 339 -1.94 -12.61 12.56
N GLU A 340 -3.05 -12.68 11.82
CA GLU A 340 -3.54 -13.92 11.21
C GLU A 340 -2.50 -14.53 10.27
N ILE A 341 -1.86 -13.71 9.43
CA ILE A 341 -0.77 -14.15 8.54
C ILE A 341 0.41 -14.66 9.36
N GLY A 342 0.81 -13.96 10.42
CA GLY A 342 1.89 -14.36 11.32
C GLY A 342 1.60 -15.67 12.08
N CYS A 343 0.33 -15.99 12.32
CA CYS A 343 -0.10 -17.29 12.87
C CYS A 343 -0.09 -18.43 11.83
N GLY A 344 0.33 -18.17 10.59
CA GLY A 344 0.38 -19.16 9.51
C GLY A 344 -0.95 -19.34 8.77
N LEU A 345 -1.97 -18.53 9.05
CA LEU A 345 -3.25 -18.60 8.34
C LEU A 345 -3.11 -17.97 6.95
N ARG A 346 -3.67 -18.61 5.91
CA ARG A 346 -3.58 -18.13 4.51
C ARG A 346 -4.92 -17.70 3.93
N VAL A 347 -5.90 -18.59 3.99
CA VAL A 347 -7.23 -18.33 3.42
C VAL A 347 -8.04 -17.39 4.30
N VAL A 348 -7.94 -17.52 5.63
CA VAL A 348 -8.65 -16.64 6.59
C VAL A 348 -8.30 -15.16 6.38
N PRO A 349 -7.02 -14.74 6.41
CA PRO A 349 -6.67 -13.34 6.16
C PRO A 349 -7.02 -12.87 4.75
N LEU A 350 -7.00 -13.74 3.74
CA LEU A 350 -7.47 -13.37 2.39
C LEU A 350 -8.98 -13.02 2.40
N VAL A 351 -9.82 -13.86 2.99
CA VAL A 351 -11.27 -13.59 3.14
C VAL A 351 -11.50 -12.35 4.00
N HIS A 352 -10.71 -12.16 5.05
CA HIS A 352 -10.78 -11.01 5.93
C HIS A 352 -10.43 -9.72 5.17
N VAL A 353 -9.35 -9.70 4.37
CA VAL A 353 -8.97 -8.56 3.50
C VAL A 353 -10.14 -8.16 2.59
N VAL A 354 -10.75 -9.12 1.87
CA VAL A 354 -11.86 -8.85 0.95
C VAL A 354 -13.06 -8.29 1.71
N SER A 355 -13.45 -8.94 2.79
CA SER A 355 -14.61 -8.56 3.61
C SER A 355 -14.42 -7.16 4.22
N HIS A 356 -13.23 -6.89 4.74
CA HIS A 356 -12.84 -5.60 5.27
C HIS A 356 -12.90 -4.50 4.20
N ALA A 357 -12.28 -4.74 3.04
CA ALA A 357 -12.23 -3.78 1.95
C ALA A 357 -13.63 -3.35 1.50
N VAL A 358 -14.52 -4.31 1.25
CA VAL A 358 -15.91 -4.02 0.85
C VAL A 358 -16.64 -3.21 1.93
N LEU A 359 -16.55 -3.64 3.19
CA LEU A 359 -17.26 -2.99 4.28
C LEU A 359 -16.73 -1.57 4.57
N ARG A 360 -15.42 -1.37 4.57
CA ARG A 360 -14.84 -0.04 4.81
C ARG A 360 -15.07 0.91 3.65
N SER A 361 -14.96 0.44 2.40
CA SER A 361 -15.31 1.29 1.27
C SER A 361 -16.76 1.75 1.33
N LEU A 362 -17.70 0.87 1.68
CA LEU A 362 -19.10 1.25 1.88
C LEU A 362 -19.24 2.35 2.95
N GLN A 363 -18.61 2.18 4.12
CA GLN A 363 -18.72 3.15 5.21
C GLN A 363 -18.08 4.50 4.87
N ILE A 364 -16.93 4.51 4.21
CA ILE A 364 -16.25 5.74 3.82
C ILE A 364 -17.03 6.45 2.71
N LEU A 365 -17.54 5.73 1.70
CA LEU A 365 -18.36 6.33 0.64
C LEU A 365 -19.68 6.91 1.17
N ARG A 366 -20.23 6.35 2.26
CA ARG A 366 -21.40 6.89 2.96
C ARG A 366 -21.07 8.01 3.96
N SER A 367 -19.80 8.24 4.28
CA SER A 367 -19.41 9.24 5.28
C SER A 367 -19.95 10.66 5.00
N PRO A 368 -20.06 11.14 3.74
CA PRO A 368 -20.65 12.46 3.45
C PRO A 368 -22.14 12.54 3.79
N SER A 369 -22.88 11.43 3.68
CA SER A 369 -24.31 11.36 4.00
C SER A 369 -24.59 11.02 5.46
N ALA A 370 -23.58 10.58 6.22
CA ALA A 370 -23.76 10.06 7.57
C ALA A 370 -24.41 11.05 8.54
N MET A 371 -24.16 12.36 8.40
CA MET A 371 -24.85 13.37 9.23
C MET A 371 -26.34 13.45 8.90
N HIS A 372 -26.70 13.35 7.62
CA HIS A 372 -28.10 13.32 7.20
C HIS A 372 -28.79 12.06 7.74
N ASP A 373 -28.16 10.89 7.56
CA ASP A 373 -28.64 9.61 8.11
C ASP A 373 -28.87 9.69 9.64
N ARG A 374 -27.96 10.39 10.34
CA ARG A 374 -28.01 10.58 11.79
C ARG A 374 -29.16 11.49 12.23
N HIS A 375 -29.47 12.53 11.45
CA HIS A 375 -30.60 13.43 11.68
C HIS A 375 -31.93 12.75 11.38
N GLU A 376 -32.03 12.01 10.27
CA GLU A 376 -33.22 11.22 9.93
C GLU A 376 -33.53 10.19 11.02
N LEU A 377 -32.51 9.47 11.50
CA LEU A 377 -32.67 8.52 12.61
C LEU A 377 -33.14 9.21 13.89
N ALA A 378 -32.58 10.36 14.23
CA ALA A 378 -32.99 11.10 15.41
C ALA A 378 -34.45 11.61 15.30
N ALA A 379 -34.85 12.06 14.11
CA ALA A 379 -36.23 12.46 13.85
C ALA A 379 -37.19 11.27 13.98
N ALA A 380 -36.83 10.10 13.43
CA ALA A 380 -37.62 8.87 13.53
C ALA A 380 -37.78 8.37 14.98
N LEU A 381 -36.76 8.56 15.82
CA LEU A 381 -36.77 8.15 17.23
C LEU A 381 -37.39 9.19 18.17
N GLY A 382 -37.76 10.38 17.66
CA GLY A 382 -38.24 11.49 18.50
C GLY A 382 -37.16 12.10 19.40
N GLY A 383 -35.88 11.89 19.08
CA GLY A 383 -34.74 12.34 19.87
C GLY A 383 -33.42 11.72 19.42
N PRO A 384 -32.27 12.20 19.93
CA PRO A 384 -31.00 11.57 19.62
C PRO A 384 -31.00 10.10 20.13
N PRO A 385 -30.61 9.12 19.30
CA PRO A 385 -30.40 7.75 19.74
C PRO A 385 -29.39 7.73 20.87
N GLY A 386 -29.65 6.84 21.82
CA GLY A 386 -28.88 6.69 23.04
C GLY A 386 -27.41 6.30 22.79
N PRO A 387 -26.58 6.36 23.84
CA PRO A 387 -25.18 5.96 23.74
C PRO A 387 -25.04 4.52 23.24
N ALA A 388 -23.99 4.25 22.47
CA ALA A 388 -23.68 2.91 22.02
C ALA A 388 -23.55 1.96 23.22
N ALA A 389 -24.26 0.84 23.19
CA ALA A 389 -24.44 -0.05 24.34
C ALA A 389 -23.15 -0.79 24.76
N TRP A 390 -22.08 -0.77 23.96
CA TRP A 390 -20.91 -1.59 24.19
C TRP A 390 -19.60 -0.83 23.95
N SER A 391 -18.70 -0.88 24.93
CA SER A 391 -17.33 -0.37 24.83
C SER A 391 -16.39 -1.36 25.51
N MET A 392 -15.33 -1.78 24.82
CA MET A 392 -14.29 -2.63 25.42
C MET A 392 -13.64 -1.97 26.65
N LEU A 393 -13.61 -0.63 26.69
CA LEU A 393 -13.07 0.13 27.81
C LEU A 393 -13.95 0.06 29.07
N ALA A 394 -15.20 -0.39 28.95
CA ALA A 394 -16.10 -0.57 30.09
C ALA A 394 -15.70 -1.74 31.00
N PHE A 395 -14.95 -2.72 30.48
CA PHE A 395 -14.43 -3.86 31.25
C PHE A 395 -13.12 -3.54 31.98
N LEU A 396 -12.49 -2.39 31.70
CA LEU A 396 -11.23 -2.00 32.32
C LEU A 396 -11.47 -1.19 33.61
N PRO A 397 -10.57 -1.30 34.61
CA PRO A 397 -10.63 -0.46 35.79
C PRO A 397 -10.60 1.03 35.44
N ALA A 398 -11.41 1.85 36.12
CA ALA A 398 -11.59 3.27 35.79
C ALA A 398 -10.25 4.05 35.75
N ALA A 399 -9.27 3.69 36.57
CA ALA A 399 -7.94 4.30 36.54
C ALA A 399 -7.18 4.01 35.23
N LEU A 400 -7.26 2.78 34.74
CA LEU A 400 -6.65 2.37 33.48
C LEU A 400 -7.38 3.02 32.31
N THR A 401 -8.71 3.04 32.33
CA THR A 401 -9.53 3.71 31.30
C THR A 401 -9.17 5.19 31.17
N ARG A 402 -9.00 5.91 32.30
CA ARG A 402 -8.56 7.32 32.28
C ARG A 402 -7.16 7.51 31.69
N ARG A 403 -6.23 6.59 31.99
CA ARG A 403 -4.86 6.63 31.43
C ARG A 403 -4.86 6.37 29.93
N LEU A 404 -5.56 5.32 29.50
CA LEU A 404 -5.72 4.98 28.09
C LEU A 404 -6.40 6.11 27.33
N PHE A 405 -7.43 6.75 27.91
CA PHE A 405 -8.09 7.90 27.31
C PHE A 405 -7.13 9.08 27.11
N ARG A 406 -6.29 9.40 28.09
CA ARG A 406 -5.27 10.45 27.96
C ARG A 406 -4.28 10.13 26.84
N VAL A 407 -3.76 8.89 26.81
CA VAL A 407 -2.85 8.44 25.75
C VAL A 407 -3.54 8.46 24.38
N ALA A 408 -4.82 8.09 24.31
CA ALA A 408 -5.61 8.08 23.10
C ALA A 408 -5.84 9.49 22.52
N LEU A 409 -6.07 10.50 23.39
CA LEU A 409 -6.17 11.90 23.00
C LEU A 409 -4.88 12.40 22.32
N ASP A 410 -3.73 11.96 22.82
CA ASP A 410 -2.41 12.24 22.22
C ASP A 410 -2.05 11.27 21.09
N ARG A 411 -3.05 10.57 20.51
CA ARG A 411 -2.89 9.60 19.41
C ARG A 411 -1.88 8.48 19.69
N GLY A 412 -1.76 8.08 20.96
CA GLY A 412 -0.89 7.00 21.39
C GLY A 412 0.57 7.39 21.60
N LEU A 413 0.92 8.68 21.61
CA LEU A 413 2.31 9.18 21.66
C LEU A 413 3.19 8.62 20.53
N ASP A 414 2.58 8.13 19.45
CA ASP A 414 3.22 7.48 18.31
C ASP A 414 4.31 8.39 17.70
N GLU A 415 3.95 9.64 17.49
CA GLU A 415 4.78 10.64 16.83
C GLU A 415 5.94 11.15 17.70
N PRO A 416 5.75 11.53 18.98
CA PRO A 416 6.86 11.83 19.88
C PRO A 416 7.86 10.67 20.02
N LEU A 417 7.37 9.43 20.08
CA LEU A 417 8.21 8.25 20.22
C LEU A 417 9.05 8.00 18.97
N VAL A 418 8.43 8.00 17.79
CA VAL A 418 9.15 7.86 16.51
C VAL A 418 10.16 8.98 16.32
N MET A 419 9.78 10.23 16.59
CA MET A 419 10.68 11.37 16.48
C MET A 419 11.88 11.26 17.43
N ARG A 420 11.65 10.84 18.67
CA ARG A 420 12.71 10.77 19.69
C ARG A 420 13.64 9.57 19.49
N PHE A 421 13.11 8.41 19.16
CA PHE A 421 13.86 7.15 19.14
C PHE A 421 14.36 6.75 17.75
N VAL A 422 13.73 7.24 16.68
CA VAL A 422 14.11 6.89 15.30
C VAL A 422 14.69 8.10 14.57
N VAL A 423 13.90 9.17 14.41
CA VAL A 423 14.29 10.32 13.58
C VAL A 423 15.44 11.11 14.21
N GLY A 424 15.36 11.42 15.50
CA GLY A 424 16.37 12.20 16.22
C GLY A 424 17.77 11.58 16.16
N PRO A 425 17.95 10.28 16.47
CA PRO A 425 19.23 9.59 16.31
C PRO A 425 19.72 9.59 14.86
N LEU A 426 18.85 9.31 13.89
CA LEU A 426 19.21 9.29 12.47
C LEU A 426 19.70 10.67 11.99
N CYS A 427 18.94 11.74 12.27
CA CYS A 427 19.33 13.09 11.89
C CYS A 427 20.65 13.51 12.54
N ARG A 428 20.90 13.13 13.80
CA ARG A 428 22.19 13.36 14.44
C ARG A 428 23.33 12.62 13.75
N GLY A 429 23.12 11.36 13.37
CA GLY A 429 24.08 10.56 12.61
C GLY A 429 24.39 11.17 11.24
N LEU A 430 23.37 11.55 10.46
CA LEU A 430 23.55 12.19 9.15
C LEU A 430 24.22 13.55 9.25
N THR A 431 23.87 14.35 10.25
CA THR A 431 24.53 15.65 10.49
C THR A 431 26.00 15.46 10.87
N ALA A 432 26.31 14.43 11.66
CA ALA A 432 27.69 14.07 12.00
C ALA A 432 28.47 13.57 10.77
N ALA A 433 27.86 12.75 9.91
CA ALA A 433 28.45 12.28 8.66
C ALA A 433 28.74 13.44 7.70
N ALA A 434 27.76 14.34 7.48
CA ALA A 434 27.94 15.52 6.65
C ALA A 434 28.99 16.50 7.22
N ALA A 435 29.10 16.60 8.55
CA ALA A 435 30.15 17.37 9.20
C ALA A 435 31.53 16.72 9.02
N ALA A 436 31.62 15.39 9.10
CA ALA A 436 32.83 14.65 8.81
C ALA A 436 33.25 14.82 7.35
N GLU A 437 32.33 14.66 6.41
CA GLU A 437 32.56 14.90 4.97
C GLU A 437 33.11 16.30 4.72
N ARG A 438 32.49 17.36 5.27
CA ARG A 438 33.01 18.72 5.16
C ARG A 438 34.43 18.88 5.70
N ARG A 439 34.77 18.20 6.81
CA ARG A 439 36.13 18.19 7.36
C ARG A 439 37.11 17.48 6.43
N TRP A 440 36.71 16.35 5.85
CA TRP A 440 37.52 15.61 4.88
C TRP A 440 37.74 16.41 3.60
N VAL A 441 36.70 17.06 3.07
CA VAL A 441 36.82 17.95 1.91
C VAL A 441 37.73 19.14 2.21
N ALA A 442 37.64 19.75 3.39
CA ALA A 442 38.53 20.85 3.78
C ALA A 442 39.99 20.39 3.96
N PHE A 443 40.20 19.18 4.50
CA PHE A 443 41.53 18.59 4.65
C PHE A 443 42.17 18.25 3.30
N LEU A 444 41.41 17.61 2.40
CA LEU A 444 41.86 17.22 1.05
C LEU A 444 41.98 18.43 0.10
N GLY A 445 41.14 19.45 0.29
CA GLY A 445 41.19 20.71 -0.44
C GLY A 445 42.42 21.56 -0.16
N GLY A 446 43.18 21.22 0.90
CA GLY A 446 44.43 21.86 1.25
C GLY A 446 44.26 23.29 1.75
N ALA A 447 45.14 23.68 2.65
CA ALA A 447 45.42 25.07 2.97
C ALA A 447 45.96 25.81 1.72
N ALA A 448 45.08 26.14 0.77
CA ALA A 448 45.38 26.86 -0.46
C ALA A 448 44.52 28.12 -0.57
N ALA A 449 44.65 29.02 0.41
CA ALA A 449 44.44 30.46 0.26
C ALA A 449 45.11 31.24 1.42
N GLY A 450 46.45 31.22 1.42
CA GLY A 450 47.26 32.41 1.68
C GLY A 450 47.20 33.09 3.05
N ALA A 451 48.03 32.59 3.97
CA ALA A 451 48.97 33.48 4.63
C ALA A 451 49.85 34.12 3.54
N GLY A 452 49.53 35.35 3.12
CA GLY A 452 50.22 35.98 2.00
C GLY A 452 49.68 37.37 1.65
N ARG A 453 49.74 38.31 2.60
CA ARG A 453 50.01 39.76 2.40
C ARG A 453 49.83 40.52 3.72
N THR A 454 50.83 40.41 4.58
CA THR A 454 51.21 41.48 5.52
C THR A 454 52.42 42.18 4.91
N GLY A 455 52.35 43.49 4.72
CA GLY A 455 53.54 44.32 4.47
C GLY A 455 53.48 45.18 3.21
N ASP A 456 53.30 46.46 3.47
CA ASP A 456 54.00 47.62 2.87
C ASP A 456 53.41 48.45 1.72
N ASP A 457 53.45 49.76 2.02
CA ASP A 457 53.48 50.97 1.19
C ASP A 457 52.28 51.29 0.29
N GLY A 458 51.68 52.49 0.27
CA GLY A 458 52.07 53.80 0.80
C GLY A 458 51.46 54.87 -0.12
N GLY A 459 50.99 55.99 0.45
CA GLY A 459 50.98 57.27 -0.27
C GLY A 459 49.68 57.76 -0.95
N ALA A 460 49.05 58.70 -0.22
CA ALA A 460 48.74 60.07 -0.65
C ALA A 460 47.44 60.40 -1.41
N ALA A 461 46.78 61.40 -0.80
CA ALA A 461 45.88 62.44 -1.30
C ALA A 461 44.40 62.08 -1.54
#